data_AF-A0A0K6HY81-F1
#
_entry.id   AF-A0A0K6HY81-F1
#
_cell.length_a   1.000
_cell.length_b   1.000
_cell.length_c   1.000
_cell.angle_alpha   90.00
_cell.angle_beta   90.00
_cell.angle_gamma   90.00
#
_symmetry.space_group_name_H-M   'P 1'
#
loop_
_entity.id
_entity.type
_entity.pdbx_description
1 polymer ?
#
loop_
_entity_poly.entity_id
_entity_poly.type
_entity_poly.pdbx_seq_one_letter_code
_entity_poly.pdbx_strand_id
1 'polypeptide(L)'
;MKGKGLWASAGVAASLLVTQAVQAMTLPEPGLWEVRSQTLINDVDIDAALRQEFQKQLQQLPAQDRAALGPALQHAIEAMSPVEKECITKEEVQSLRDPQAMLAQLQKDSPECRFKLDAVKGDTIQYSGQCAAGEDGGFTGDVHGVMTMHSSRSWSQSFEGEGRFVIPAGDMKILGLDAKKLRGKVRTKLTASGRWLGAQCGAVKP
;
A
#
# COMPACT_ATOMS: atom_id res chain seq x y z
N MET A 1 38.54 1.00 78.52
CA MET A 1 38.77 0.37 77.19
C MET A 1 37.68 0.91 76.26
N LYS A 2 37.95 1.98 75.48
CA LYS A 2 38.27 1.97 74.03
C LYS A 2 37.27 1.19 73.13
N GLY A 3 36.63 1.93 72.20
CA GLY A 3 36.05 1.43 70.93
C GLY A 3 34.59 1.88 70.70
N LYS A 4 34.33 3.09 70.16
CA LYS A 4 34.19 3.49 68.74
C LYS A 4 32.92 2.95 68.05
N GLY A 5 32.07 3.87 67.57
CA GLY A 5 30.80 3.61 66.90
C GLY A 5 30.86 3.43 65.39
N LEU A 6 29.67 3.26 64.77
CA LEU A 6 29.37 3.28 63.33
C LEU A 6 27.87 3.57 63.18
N TRP A 7 27.47 4.82 62.94
CA TRP A 7 27.20 5.44 61.64
C TRP A 7 25.96 4.89 60.92
N ALA A 8 24.91 5.72 60.91
CA ALA A 8 23.71 5.57 60.09
C ALA A 8 24.07 5.69 58.61
N SER A 9 23.48 4.85 57.77
CA SER A 9 23.51 5.01 56.31
C SER A 9 22.07 5.10 55.82
N ALA A 10 21.65 6.33 55.51
CA ALA A 10 20.45 6.60 54.72
C ALA A 10 20.79 6.31 53.25
N GLY A 11 20.23 5.23 52.69
CA GLY A 11 20.34 4.94 51.27
C GLY A 11 19.33 5.77 50.48
N VAL A 12 19.80 6.77 49.74
CA VAL A 12 19.01 7.46 48.73
C VAL A 12 18.98 6.58 47.48
N ALA A 13 17.85 5.89 47.26
CA ALA A 13 17.60 5.16 46.01
C ALA A 13 17.24 6.17 44.90
N ALA A 14 18.24 6.63 44.15
CA ALA A 14 18.04 7.41 42.94
C ALA A 14 17.43 6.49 41.86
N SER A 15 16.11 6.57 41.67
CA SER A 15 15.41 5.90 40.59
C SER A 15 15.75 6.62 39.28
N LEU A 16 16.62 6.03 38.46
CA LEU A 16 16.85 6.44 37.08
C LEU A 16 15.58 6.15 36.28
N LEU A 17 14.76 7.18 36.07
CA LEU A 17 13.70 7.16 35.07
C LEU A 17 14.38 7.14 33.69
N VAL A 18 14.45 5.96 33.09
CA VAL A 18 14.78 5.82 31.67
C VAL A 18 13.57 6.35 30.89
N THR A 19 13.60 7.62 30.50
CA THR A 19 12.65 8.18 29.55
C THR A 19 12.90 7.48 28.21
N GLN A 20 12.08 6.49 27.89
CA GLN A 20 12.08 5.93 26.54
C GLN A 20 11.56 7.02 25.61
N ALA A 21 12.48 7.62 24.85
CA ALA A 21 12.11 8.50 23.76
C ALA A 21 11.31 7.67 22.75
N VAL A 22 10.00 7.90 22.68
CA VAL A 22 9.16 7.38 21.60
C VAL A 22 9.71 8.03 20.32
N GLN A 23 10.41 7.24 19.51
CA GLN A 23 10.87 7.70 18.21
C GLN A 23 9.63 7.97 17.36
N ALA A 24 9.40 9.24 17.06
CA ALA A 24 8.32 9.64 16.16
C ALA A 24 8.65 9.15 14.75
N MET A 25 7.65 8.58 14.08
CA MET A 25 7.77 8.12 12.70
C MET A 25 8.10 9.28 11.76
N THR A 26 9.02 9.08 10.84
CA THR A 26 9.32 9.99 9.74
C THR A 26 8.06 10.14 8.89
N LEU A 27 7.65 11.38 8.65
CA LEU A 27 6.50 11.70 7.81
C LEU A 27 6.94 12.08 6.40
N PRO A 28 6.11 11.77 5.38
CA PRO A 28 6.39 12.22 4.02
C PRO A 28 6.25 13.73 3.89
N GLU A 29 7.03 14.32 2.99
CA GLU A 29 6.86 15.70 2.54
C GLU A 29 5.50 15.85 1.83
N PRO A 30 4.74 16.92 2.10
CA PRO A 30 3.59 17.25 1.27
C PRO A 30 4.06 17.70 -0.12
N GLY A 31 3.18 17.55 -1.12
CA GLY A 31 3.42 17.93 -2.50
C GLY A 31 3.33 16.76 -3.46
N LEU A 32 4.03 16.89 -4.59
CA LEU A 32 3.98 15.95 -5.69
C LEU A 32 4.88 14.75 -5.44
N TRP A 33 4.32 13.56 -5.60
CA TRP A 33 5.02 12.28 -5.54
C TRP A 33 4.92 11.55 -6.88
N GLU A 34 5.98 10.81 -7.20
CA GLU A 34 5.94 9.74 -8.19
C GLU A 34 5.83 8.43 -7.44
N VAL A 35 4.76 7.69 -7.68
CA VAL A 35 4.53 6.35 -7.13
C VAL A 35 4.77 5.35 -8.23
N ARG A 36 5.51 4.29 -7.93
CA ARG A 36 5.71 3.16 -8.82
C ARG A 36 5.16 1.92 -8.18
N SER A 37 4.35 1.17 -8.89
CA SER A 37 3.69 -0.02 -8.37
C SER A 37 3.78 -1.19 -9.35
N GLN A 38 3.72 -2.40 -8.81
CA GLN A 38 3.62 -3.62 -9.57
C GLN A 38 2.74 -4.61 -8.81
N THR A 39 1.76 -5.18 -9.51
CA THR A 39 0.86 -6.21 -8.98
C THR A 39 1.09 -7.52 -9.70
N LEU A 40 1.51 -8.53 -8.96
CA LEU A 40 1.70 -9.90 -9.43
C LEU A 40 0.58 -10.79 -8.89
N ILE A 41 -0.02 -11.60 -9.76
CA ILE A 41 -0.87 -12.73 -9.37
C ILE A 41 -0.25 -14.00 -9.91
N ASN A 42 0.11 -14.93 -9.01
CA ASN A 42 0.85 -16.16 -9.35
C ASN A 42 2.10 -15.85 -10.21
N ASP A 43 2.87 -14.85 -9.78
CA ASP A 43 4.09 -14.34 -10.42
C ASP A 43 3.89 -13.73 -11.83
N VAL A 44 2.65 -13.46 -12.22
CA VAL A 44 2.30 -12.77 -13.47
C VAL A 44 1.94 -11.32 -13.16
N ASP A 45 2.63 -10.36 -13.80
CA ASP A 45 2.26 -8.95 -13.79
C ASP A 45 0.97 -8.74 -14.60
N ILE A 46 -0.15 -8.62 -13.88
CA ILE A 46 -1.47 -8.58 -14.50
C ILE A 46 -1.71 -7.25 -15.21
N ASP A 47 -1.27 -6.14 -14.62
CA ASP A 47 -1.43 -4.82 -15.23
C ASP A 47 -0.61 -4.74 -16.52
N ALA A 48 0.62 -5.27 -16.53
CA ALA A 48 1.43 -5.35 -17.75
C ALA A 48 0.77 -6.24 -18.82
N ALA A 49 0.22 -7.39 -18.43
CA ALA A 49 -0.47 -8.28 -19.36
C ALA A 49 -1.70 -7.61 -19.99
N LEU A 50 -2.53 -6.94 -19.18
CA LEU A 50 -3.72 -6.22 -19.63
C LEU A 50 -3.37 -5.02 -20.52
N ARG A 51 -2.38 -4.20 -20.13
CA ARG A 51 -1.86 -3.12 -20.99
C ARG A 51 -1.43 -3.65 -22.36
N GLN A 52 -0.68 -4.75 -22.38
CA GLN A 52 -0.22 -5.35 -23.64
C GLN A 52 -1.39 -5.84 -24.50
N GLU A 53 -2.42 -6.42 -23.89
CA GLU A 53 -3.61 -6.90 -24.61
C GLU A 53 -4.42 -5.73 -25.19
N PHE A 54 -4.67 -4.68 -24.42
CA PHE A 54 -5.33 -3.47 -24.92
C PHE A 54 -4.52 -2.77 -26.03
N GLN A 55 -3.19 -2.74 -25.93
CA GLN A 55 -2.35 -2.22 -27.01
C GLN A 55 -2.50 -3.03 -28.31
N LYS A 56 -2.56 -4.36 -28.22
CA LYS A 56 -2.80 -5.22 -29.39
C LYS A 56 -4.17 -4.96 -30.00
N GLN A 57 -5.21 -4.87 -29.16
CA GLN A 57 -6.57 -4.59 -29.63
C GLN A 57 -6.63 -3.24 -30.35
N LEU A 58 -6.04 -2.18 -29.78
CA LEU A 58 -5.99 -0.85 -30.39
C LEU A 58 -5.36 -0.87 -31.79
N GLN A 59 -4.30 -1.66 -31.98
CA GLN A 59 -3.61 -1.81 -33.27
C GLN A 59 -4.45 -2.59 -34.28
N GLN A 60 -5.26 -3.55 -33.82
CA GLN A 60 -6.11 -4.40 -34.66
C GLN A 60 -7.44 -3.74 -35.04
N LEU A 61 -7.85 -2.66 -34.36
CA LEU A 61 -9.09 -1.94 -34.69
C LEU A 61 -9.05 -1.39 -36.13
N PRO A 62 -10.13 -1.57 -36.92
CA PRO A 62 -10.35 -0.87 -38.17
C PRO A 62 -10.32 0.66 -37.97
N ALA A 63 -10.02 1.42 -39.03
CA ALA A 63 -9.86 2.87 -38.94
C ALA A 63 -11.10 3.59 -38.36
N GLN A 64 -12.30 3.12 -38.72
CA GLN A 64 -13.56 3.67 -38.21
C GLN A 64 -13.69 3.46 -36.69
N ASP A 65 -13.42 2.25 -36.20
CA ASP A 65 -13.53 1.92 -34.78
C ASP A 65 -12.41 2.54 -33.96
N ARG A 66 -11.20 2.68 -34.53
CA ARG A 66 -10.08 3.34 -33.85
C ARG A 66 -10.37 4.81 -33.56
N ALA A 67 -11.10 5.51 -34.43
CA ALA A 67 -11.49 6.90 -34.19
C ALA A 67 -12.50 7.02 -33.04
N ALA A 68 -13.42 6.05 -32.90
CA ALA A 68 -14.46 6.07 -31.88
C ALA A 68 -14.00 5.51 -30.52
N LEU A 69 -13.26 4.39 -30.53
CA LEU A 69 -12.89 3.61 -29.34
C LEU A 69 -11.44 3.81 -28.90
N GLY A 70 -10.57 4.24 -29.83
CA GLY A 70 -9.13 4.35 -29.58
C GLY A 70 -8.77 5.23 -28.40
N PRO A 71 -9.36 6.43 -28.24
CA PRO A 71 -9.09 7.29 -27.08
C PRO A 71 -9.47 6.64 -25.74
N ALA A 72 -10.60 5.93 -25.69
CA ALA A 72 -11.05 5.26 -24.47
C ALA A 72 -10.11 4.11 -24.08
N LEU A 73 -9.69 3.31 -25.08
CA LEU A 73 -8.76 2.20 -24.86
C LEU A 73 -7.35 2.71 -24.48
N GLN A 74 -6.90 3.80 -25.11
CA GLN A 74 -5.65 4.46 -24.76
C GLN A 74 -5.68 5.00 -23.33
N HIS A 75 -6.78 5.62 -22.92
CA HIS A 75 -6.95 6.08 -21.54
C HIS A 75 -6.94 4.91 -20.53
N ALA A 76 -7.56 3.78 -20.87
CA ALA A 76 -7.51 2.58 -20.03
C ALA A 76 -6.08 2.02 -19.89
N ILE A 77 -5.27 2.06 -20.95
CA ILE A 77 -3.86 1.66 -20.91
C ILE A 77 -3.06 2.59 -19.99
N GLU A 78 -3.29 3.90 -20.08
CA GLU A 78 -2.63 4.92 -19.26
C GLU A 78 -3.02 4.82 -17.79
N ALA A 79 -4.29 4.53 -17.50
CA ALA A 79 -4.79 4.32 -16.14
C ALA A 79 -4.19 3.08 -15.45
N MET A 80 -3.62 2.14 -16.21
CA MET A 80 -2.87 1.00 -15.66
C MET A 80 -1.36 1.28 -15.62
N SER A 81 -0.88 2.51 -15.80
CA SER A 81 0.56 2.80 -15.78
C SER A 81 1.20 2.30 -14.48
N PRO A 82 2.38 1.64 -14.53
CA PRO A 82 3.10 1.26 -13.31
C PRO A 82 3.74 2.47 -12.61
N VAL A 83 3.57 3.67 -13.17
CA VAL A 83 4.05 4.94 -12.62
C VAL A 83 2.90 5.93 -12.59
N GLU A 84 2.56 6.42 -11.41
CA GLU A 84 1.52 7.40 -11.17
C GLU A 84 2.09 8.63 -10.47
N LYS A 85 1.35 9.73 -10.54
CA LYS A 85 1.67 10.95 -9.79
C LYS A 85 0.53 11.25 -8.85
N GLU A 86 0.90 11.50 -7.61
CA GLU A 86 -0.04 11.79 -6.52
C GLU A 86 0.34 13.12 -5.88
N CYS A 87 -0.65 13.90 -5.47
CA CYS A 87 -0.45 15.12 -4.70
C CYS A 87 -0.86 14.86 -3.26
N ILE A 88 0.09 14.85 -2.33
CA ILE A 88 -0.18 14.63 -0.92
C ILE A 88 -0.30 15.99 -0.21
N THR A 89 -1.43 16.24 0.41
CA THR A 89 -1.73 17.45 1.19
C THR A 89 -1.07 17.43 2.58
N LYS A 90 -1.02 18.59 3.24
CA LYS A 90 -0.48 18.67 4.61
C LYS A 90 -1.37 17.93 5.60
N GLU A 91 -2.67 17.95 5.36
CA GLU A 91 -3.71 17.32 6.15
C GLU A 91 -3.54 15.79 6.09
N GLU A 92 -3.30 15.23 4.91
CA GLU A 92 -2.98 13.81 4.73
C GLU A 92 -1.65 13.45 5.41
N VAL A 93 -0.62 14.27 5.30
CA VAL A 93 0.64 14.05 6.04
C VAL A 93 0.38 13.99 7.56
N GLN A 94 -0.57 14.77 8.09
CA GLN A 94 -0.91 14.71 9.51
C GLN A 94 -1.66 13.42 9.87
N SER A 95 -2.54 12.91 9.00
CA SER A 95 -3.27 11.66 9.29
C SER A 95 -2.35 10.44 9.35
N LEU A 96 -1.21 10.48 8.65
CA LEU A 96 -0.19 9.44 8.68
C LEU A 96 0.62 9.37 9.98
N ARG A 97 0.46 10.33 10.91
CA ARG A 97 1.10 10.27 12.24
C ARG A 97 0.58 9.11 13.10
N ASP A 98 -0.64 8.68 12.84
CA ASP A 98 -1.31 7.64 13.57
C ASP A 98 -1.46 6.40 12.68
N PRO A 99 -0.62 5.36 12.86
CA PRO A 99 -0.73 4.12 12.12
C PRO A 99 -2.12 3.49 12.21
N GLN A 100 -2.85 3.66 13.32
CA GLN A 100 -4.21 3.17 13.45
C GLN A 100 -5.18 3.96 12.58
N ALA A 101 -5.02 5.28 12.46
CA ALA A 101 -5.82 6.09 11.54
C ALA A 101 -5.53 5.73 10.07
N MET A 102 -4.27 5.44 9.73
CA MET A 102 -3.90 4.92 8.41
C MET A 102 -4.59 3.59 8.11
N LEU A 103 -4.58 2.63 9.04
CA LEU A 103 -5.30 1.37 8.86
C LEU A 103 -6.82 1.55 8.79
N ALA A 104 -7.38 2.50 9.55
CA ALA A 104 -8.80 2.82 9.47
C ALA A 104 -9.18 3.42 8.12
N GLN A 105 -8.28 4.18 7.48
CA GLN A 105 -8.49 4.65 6.11
C GLN A 105 -8.42 3.49 5.13
N LEU A 106 -7.39 2.63 5.22
CA LEU A 106 -7.29 1.41 4.41
C LEU A 106 -8.54 0.52 4.55
N GLN A 107 -9.12 0.44 5.74
CA GLN A 107 -10.36 -0.27 6.00
C GLN A 107 -11.59 0.35 5.31
N LYS A 108 -11.63 1.67 5.11
CA LYS A 108 -12.71 2.34 4.36
C LYS A 108 -12.55 2.08 2.86
N ASP A 109 -11.32 2.07 2.38
CA ASP A 109 -11.01 1.88 0.96
C ASP A 109 -11.15 0.41 0.54
N SER A 110 -11.02 -0.52 1.48
CA SER A 110 -11.25 -1.97 1.28
C SER A 110 -12.22 -2.51 2.36
N PRO A 111 -13.52 -2.21 2.26
CA PRO A 111 -14.53 -2.56 3.27
C PRO A 111 -14.72 -4.08 3.47
N GLU A 112 -14.30 -4.87 2.50
CA GLU A 112 -14.34 -6.34 2.49
C GLU A 112 -13.17 -6.98 3.25
N CYS A 113 -12.13 -6.20 3.56
CA CYS A 113 -11.00 -6.63 4.36
C CYS A 113 -11.19 -6.27 5.85
N ARG A 114 -10.48 -6.94 6.74
CA ARG A 114 -10.40 -6.61 8.17
C ARG A 114 -8.94 -6.50 8.54
N PHE A 115 -8.44 -5.27 8.66
CA PHE A 115 -7.03 -5.02 8.94
C PHE A 115 -6.74 -4.93 10.44
N LYS A 116 -5.53 -5.33 10.81
CA LYS A 116 -4.96 -5.15 12.15
C LYS A 116 -3.51 -4.69 12.03
N LEU A 117 -3.12 -3.82 12.96
CA LEU A 117 -1.74 -3.39 13.09
C LEU A 117 -0.97 -4.47 13.84
N ASP A 118 0.10 -4.99 13.23
CA ASP A 118 0.93 -6.04 13.84
C ASP A 118 2.09 -5.44 14.62
N ALA A 119 2.78 -4.45 14.03
CA ALA A 119 3.90 -3.78 14.68
C ALA A 119 4.19 -2.40 14.06
N VAL A 120 4.77 -1.52 14.87
CA VAL A 120 5.41 -0.28 14.42
C VAL A 120 6.84 -0.28 14.97
N LYS A 121 7.84 -0.21 14.09
CA LYS A 121 9.26 -0.26 14.43
C LYS A 121 10.00 0.85 13.71
N GLY A 122 10.24 1.95 14.43
CA GLY A 122 10.76 3.17 13.82
C GLY A 122 9.87 3.62 12.67
N ASP A 123 10.43 3.64 11.47
CA ASP A 123 9.76 4.05 10.25
C ASP A 123 9.07 2.93 9.47
N THR A 124 8.94 1.74 10.08
CA THR A 124 8.28 0.58 9.46
C THR A 124 6.97 0.24 10.17
N ILE A 125 5.89 0.21 9.41
CA ILE A 125 4.56 -0.26 9.80
C ILE A 125 4.36 -1.66 9.22
N GLN A 126 3.94 -2.59 10.05
CA GLN A 126 3.53 -3.94 9.64
C GLN A 126 2.07 -4.14 10.02
N TYR A 127 1.29 -4.66 9.09
CA TYR A 127 -0.11 -4.95 9.28
C TYR A 127 -0.47 -6.24 8.57
N SER A 128 -1.59 -6.81 8.98
CA SER A 128 -2.20 -7.93 8.29
C SER A 128 -3.69 -7.72 8.21
N GLY A 129 -4.34 -8.52 7.40
CA GLY A 129 -5.79 -8.50 7.32
C GLY A 129 -6.34 -9.79 6.77
N GLN A 130 -7.66 -9.91 6.89
CA GLN A 130 -8.41 -10.98 6.29
C GLN A 130 -9.50 -10.37 5.42
N CYS A 131 -9.53 -10.76 4.15
CA CYS A 131 -10.49 -10.28 3.18
C CYS A 131 -11.52 -11.37 2.88
N ALA A 132 -12.77 -10.97 2.75
CA ALA A 132 -13.87 -11.83 2.34
C ALA A 132 -14.60 -11.13 1.20
N ALA A 133 -14.60 -11.75 0.01
CA ALA A 133 -15.20 -11.16 -1.18
C ALA A 133 -16.63 -10.66 -0.93
N GLY A 134 -16.93 -9.47 -1.47
CA GLY A 134 -18.26 -8.87 -1.38
C GLY A 134 -19.26 -9.54 -2.34
N GLU A 135 -20.46 -8.97 -2.43
CA GLU A 135 -21.52 -9.46 -3.32
C GLU A 135 -21.10 -9.40 -4.81
N ASP A 136 -20.31 -8.40 -5.18
CA ASP A 136 -19.75 -8.22 -6.53
C ASP A 136 -18.45 -9.03 -6.76
N GLY A 137 -18.10 -9.92 -5.83
CA GLY A 137 -16.86 -10.68 -5.87
C GLY A 137 -15.69 -9.96 -5.21
N GLY A 138 -14.47 -10.34 -5.59
CA GLY A 138 -13.22 -9.80 -5.05
C GLY A 138 -12.31 -10.87 -4.44
N PHE A 139 -11.34 -10.44 -3.65
CA PHE A 139 -10.36 -11.33 -3.03
C PHE A 139 -10.88 -11.90 -1.70
N THR A 140 -10.73 -13.21 -1.51
CA THR A 140 -10.92 -13.87 -0.22
C THR A 140 -9.63 -14.53 0.22
N GLY A 141 -9.10 -14.16 1.38
CA GLY A 141 -7.86 -14.71 1.89
C GLY A 141 -7.20 -13.84 2.94
N ASP A 142 -6.01 -14.26 3.37
CA ASP A 142 -5.20 -13.51 4.32
C ASP A 142 -4.21 -12.64 3.57
N VAL A 143 -3.92 -11.47 4.15
CA VAL A 143 -3.04 -10.47 3.56
C VAL A 143 -2.08 -9.91 4.60
N HIS A 144 -0.88 -9.56 4.18
CA HIS A 144 0.18 -8.99 5.01
C HIS A 144 0.79 -7.81 4.27
N GLY A 145 0.95 -6.69 4.94
CA GLY A 145 1.54 -5.49 4.40
C GLY A 145 2.68 -4.98 5.27
N VAL A 146 3.70 -4.45 4.61
CA VAL A 146 4.81 -3.75 5.22
C VAL A 146 5.00 -2.43 4.48
N MET A 147 5.01 -1.33 5.21
CA MET A 147 5.33 -0.01 4.69
C MET A 147 6.53 0.54 5.46
N THR A 148 7.52 1.05 4.75
CA THR A 148 8.71 1.65 5.34
C THR A 148 8.93 3.04 4.75
N MET A 149 9.03 4.04 5.63
CA MET A 149 9.53 5.36 5.28
C MET A 149 11.06 5.32 5.34
N HIS A 150 11.74 5.54 4.21
CA HIS A 150 13.21 5.59 4.18
C HIS A 150 13.73 6.99 4.49
N SER A 151 12.95 8.01 4.12
CA SER A 151 13.16 9.43 4.43
C SER A 151 11.85 10.18 4.23
N SER A 152 11.77 11.46 4.58
CA SER A 152 10.58 12.27 4.24
C SER A 152 10.29 12.33 2.73
N ARG A 153 11.21 11.91 1.86
CA ARG A 153 11.10 11.99 0.40
C ARG A 153 11.09 10.63 -0.31
N SER A 154 11.10 9.54 0.44
CA SER A 154 11.09 8.20 -0.13
C SER A 154 10.48 7.16 0.80
N TRP A 155 9.65 6.29 0.23
CA TRP A 155 9.05 5.16 0.92
C TRP A 155 9.00 3.93 0.04
N SER A 156 8.86 2.76 0.66
CA SER A 156 8.51 1.51 -0.03
C SER A 156 7.42 0.77 0.71
N GLN A 157 6.61 0.02 -0.03
CA GLN A 157 5.56 -0.83 0.49
C GLN A 157 5.63 -2.18 -0.21
N SER A 158 5.37 -3.24 0.55
CA SER A 158 5.04 -4.55 -0.01
C SER A 158 3.76 -5.05 0.64
N PHE A 159 2.95 -5.72 -0.16
CA PHE A 159 1.74 -6.39 0.27
C PHE A 159 1.72 -7.77 -0.36
N GLU A 160 1.44 -8.79 0.43
CA GLU A 160 1.35 -10.18 -0.01
C GLU A 160 0.02 -10.75 0.47
N GLY A 161 -0.64 -11.52 -0.40
CA GLY A 161 -1.91 -12.17 -0.08
C GLY A 161 -1.92 -13.61 -0.56
N GLU A 162 -2.46 -14.50 0.25
CA GLU A 162 -2.76 -15.88 -0.14
C GLU A 162 -4.26 -16.12 0.00
N GLY A 163 -4.89 -16.55 -1.10
CA GLY A 163 -6.34 -16.64 -1.11
C GLY A 163 -6.89 -17.14 -2.43
N ARG A 164 -8.05 -16.60 -2.82
CA ARG A 164 -8.74 -16.89 -4.07
C ARG A 164 -9.53 -15.67 -4.50
N PHE A 165 -9.68 -15.48 -5.81
CA PHE A 165 -10.65 -14.53 -6.33
C PHE A 165 -12.01 -15.19 -6.47
N VAL A 166 -13.04 -14.51 -5.97
CA VAL A 166 -14.43 -14.77 -6.29
C VAL A 166 -14.76 -13.82 -7.43
N ILE A 167 -14.88 -14.34 -8.65
CA ILE A 167 -15.23 -13.54 -9.82
C ILE A 167 -16.65 -13.92 -10.23
N PRO A 168 -17.60 -12.98 -10.31
CA PRO A 168 -18.92 -13.25 -10.84
C PRO A 168 -18.83 -13.88 -12.24
N ALA A 169 -19.70 -14.83 -12.54
CA ALA A 169 -19.60 -15.63 -13.77
C ALA A 169 -19.64 -14.79 -15.08
N GLY A 170 -20.23 -13.59 -15.03
CA GLY A 170 -20.29 -12.66 -16.16
C GLY A 170 -18.97 -11.97 -16.51
N ASP A 171 -18.13 -11.67 -15.52
CA ASP A 171 -16.95 -10.79 -15.68
C ASP A 171 -15.70 -11.55 -16.14
N MET A 172 -15.71 -12.86 -15.97
CA MET A 172 -14.65 -13.78 -16.42
C MET A 172 -14.37 -13.71 -17.93
N LYS A 173 -15.33 -13.25 -18.74
CA LYS A 173 -15.20 -13.11 -20.20
C LYS A 173 -14.50 -11.81 -20.62
N ILE A 174 -14.55 -10.77 -19.77
CA ILE A 174 -14.12 -9.41 -20.11
C ILE A 174 -12.60 -9.26 -20.03
N LEU A 175 -11.95 -9.97 -19.11
CA LEU A 175 -10.54 -9.71 -18.81
C LEU A 175 -9.56 -10.29 -19.85
N GLY A 176 -9.96 -11.18 -20.76
CA GLY A 176 -9.06 -11.79 -21.76
C GLY A 176 -7.87 -12.59 -21.19
N LEU A 177 -7.69 -12.56 -19.87
CA LEU A 177 -6.73 -13.33 -19.11
C LEU A 177 -7.18 -14.79 -19.12
N ASP A 178 -6.21 -15.72 -19.17
CA ASP A 178 -6.51 -17.13 -18.96
C ASP A 178 -7.10 -17.30 -17.56
N ALA A 179 -8.43 -17.32 -17.49
CA ALA A 179 -9.18 -17.39 -16.25
C ALA A 179 -8.77 -18.61 -15.40
N LYS A 180 -8.09 -19.61 -15.98
CA LYS A 180 -7.49 -20.72 -15.24
C LYS A 180 -6.40 -20.25 -14.25
N LYS A 181 -5.65 -19.19 -14.56
CA LYS A 181 -4.60 -18.64 -13.68
C LYS A 181 -5.15 -17.85 -12.50
N LEU A 182 -6.40 -17.39 -12.58
CA LEU A 182 -7.12 -16.69 -11.52
C LEU A 182 -8.08 -17.62 -10.74
N ARG A 183 -8.29 -18.85 -11.22
CA ARG A 183 -9.12 -19.86 -10.56
C ARG A 183 -8.33 -20.60 -9.49
N GLY A 184 -8.96 -20.79 -8.34
CA GLY A 184 -8.39 -21.56 -7.24
C GLY A 184 -7.49 -20.71 -6.33
N LYS A 185 -6.49 -21.35 -5.72
CA LYS A 185 -5.57 -20.66 -4.82
C LYS A 185 -4.66 -19.72 -5.63
N VAL A 186 -4.60 -18.47 -5.23
CA VAL A 186 -3.73 -17.45 -5.82
C VAL A 186 -2.79 -16.89 -4.75
N ARG A 187 -1.59 -16.52 -5.18
CA ARG A 187 -0.70 -15.64 -4.44
C ARG A 187 -0.70 -14.28 -5.13
N THR A 188 -1.06 -13.25 -4.38
CA THR A 188 -0.99 -11.86 -4.82
C THR A 188 0.22 -11.20 -4.19
N LYS A 189 0.97 -10.43 -4.95
CA LYS A 189 2.05 -9.59 -4.45
C LYS A 189 1.95 -8.22 -5.07
N LEU A 190 1.84 -7.20 -4.23
CA LEU A 190 1.97 -5.81 -4.63
C LEU A 190 3.26 -5.26 -4.05
N THR A 191 4.06 -4.58 -4.88
CA THR A 191 5.20 -3.79 -4.41
C THR A 191 5.02 -2.38 -4.92
N ALA A 192 5.20 -1.40 -4.04
CA ALA A 192 5.14 0.00 -4.39
C ALA A 192 6.30 0.79 -3.78
N SER A 193 6.66 1.91 -4.41
CA SER A 193 7.63 2.85 -3.89
C SER A 193 7.28 4.26 -4.30
N GLY A 194 7.46 5.21 -3.39
CA GLY A 194 7.24 6.63 -3.66
C GLY A 194 8.54 7.42 -3.64
N ARG A 195 8.59 8.43 -4.51
CA ARG A 195 9.65 9.43 -4.55
C ARG A 195 9.05 10.81 -4.66
N TRP A 196 9.41 11.68 -3.72
CA TRP A 196 8.96 13.08 -3.75
C TRP A 196 9.61 13.83 -4.92
N LEU A 197 8.80 14.59 -5.65
CA LEU A 197 9.20 15.37 -6.82
C LEU A 197 9.32 16.86 -6.51
N GLY A 198 8.50 17.39 -5.60
CA GLY A 198 8.47 18.81 -5.32
C GLY A 198 7.24 19.24 -4.53
N ALA A 199 7.27 20.43 -3.93
CA ALA A 199 6.15 20.94 -3.14
C ALA A 199 4.92 21.35 -3.99
N GLN A 200 5.09 21.50 -5.31
CA GLN A 200 4.04 21.95 -6.22
C GLN A 200 3.43 20.77 -6.98
N CYS A 201 2.12 20.60 -6.86
CA CYS A 201 1.40 19.50 -7.52
C CYS A 201 1.07 19.73 -9.00
N GLY A 202 1.18 20.98 -9.46
CA GLY A 202 0.85 21.33 -10.84
C GLY A 202 -0.61 21.00 -11.17
N ALA A 203 -0.83 20.18 -12.20
CA ALA A 203 -2.17 19.77 -12.64
C ALA A 203 -2.71 18.52 -11.92
N VAL A 204 -1.91 17.86 -11.07
CA VAL A 204 -2.35 16.71 -10.29
C VAL A 204 -3.21 17.20 -9.14
N LYS A 205 -4.45 16.70 -9.06
CA LYS A 205 -5.35 17.03 -7.96
C LYS A 205 -4.91 16.30 -6.68
N PRO A 206 -5.00 16.96 -5.51
CA PRO A 206 -5.00 16.26 -4.24
C PRO A 206 -6.29 15.44 -4.06
#